data_AF-A0A8C8B9P0-F1
#
_entry.id   AF-A0A8C8B9P0-F1
#
_cell.length_a   1.000
_cell.length_b   1.000
_cell.length_c   1.000
_cell.angle_alpha   90.00
_cell.angle_beta   90.00
_cell.angle_gamma   90.00
#
_symmetry.space_group_name_H-M   'P 1'
#
loop_
_entity.id
_entity.type
_entity.pdbx_description
1 polymer ?
#
loop_
_entity_poly.entity_id
_entity_poly.type
_entity_poly.pdbx_seq_one_letter_code
_entity_poly.pdbx_strand_id
1 'polypeptide(L)'
;LGHFTHVILDEAGQASEPESLIPIGLISEANGQIVLVGDPKQLGPVIKSKIALNFGLNMSLLERLTSREIYLRDEDAFGACGAYNPLLITKLVKNYRSHSALLALPSKLFYHKELEVCADTSAVTSLLHWRKLPRKGFPLIFHGIRGNETREGHSPSWFNPTEAVQVMQYCCHLAKNENAAVSVTDIGVITPYRKQVEKIRFLLRSIDLADIRVGTVEEFQGQEYTVIILSTVRSHEGLFGDEKGCLGFLSNPRRFNVAITRAKALLIVVGNPHVLVKDPCFCALLEYSLMNRVYVGCDLPLELECLQ
;
A
#
# COMPACT_ATOMS: atom_id res chain seq x y z
N LEU A 1 -36.67 -10.93 16.22
CA LEU A 1 -35.59 -11.40 17.14
C LEU A 1 -34.28 -10.75 16.73
N GLY A 2 -33.39 -10.46 17.68
CA GLY A 2 -32.16 -9.68 17.49
C GLY A 2 -31.88 -8.83 18.75
N HIS A 3 -30.64 -8.78 19.20
CA HIS A 3 -30.26 -8.16 20.50
C HIS A 3 -29.73 -6.74 20.37
N PHE A 4 -29.18 -6.39 19.20
CA PHE A 4 -28.53 -5.10 18.98
C PHE A 4 -29.34 -4.21 18.06
N THR A 5 -29.57 -2.96 18.45
CA THR A 5 -30.23 -1.97 17.60
C THR A 5 -29.27 -1.35 16.58
N HIS A 6 -27.96 -1.33 16.88
CA HIS A 6 -26.94 -0.74 16.02
C HIS A 6 -25.73 -1.68 15.93
N VAL A 7 -25.24 -1.90 14.71
CA VAL A 7 -24.02 -2.65 14.43
C VAL A 7 -23.12 -1.79 13.56
N ILE A 8 -21.92 -1.50 14.03
CA ILE A 8 -20.88 -0.82 13.26
C ILE A 8 -19.78 -1.84 13.01
N LEU A 9 -19.50 -2.13 11.74
CA LEU A 9 -18.41 -3.01 11.32
C LEU A 9 -17.31 -2.16 10.71
N ASP A 10 -16.21 -1.97 11.43
CA ASP A 10 -15.02 -1.30 10.92
C ASP A 10 -14.13 -2.27 10.14
N GLU A 11 -13.36 -1.74 9.19
CA GLU A 11 -12.54 -2.51 8.24
C GLU A 11 -13.34 -3.62 7.52
N ALA A 12 -14.63 -3.38 7.24
CA ALA A 12 -15.55 -4.33 6.60
C ALA A 12 -15.08 -4.81 5.22
N GLY A 13 -14.17 -4.07 4.57
CA GLY A 13 -13.52 -4.49 3.33
C GLY A 13 -12.63 -5.73 3.50
N GLN A 14 -12.04 -5.93 4.69
CA GLN A 14 -11.14 -7.05 5.00
C GLN A 14 -11.88 -8.32 5.44
N ALA A 15 -13.10 -8.21 5.95
CA ALA A 15 -13.87 -9.35 6.40
C ALA A 15 -14.50 -10.08 5.20
N SER A 16 -14.45 -11.40 5.19
CA SER A 16 -15.27 -12.16 4.25
C SER A 16 -16.74 -11.87 4.54
N GLU A 17 -17.59 -12.02 3.52
CA GLU A 17 -19.02 -11.80 3.70
C GLU A 17 -19.63 -12.66 4.83
N PRO A 18 -19.34 -13.98 4.94
CA PRO A 18 -19.84 -14.77 6.06
C PRO A 18 -19.38 -14.26 7.44
N GLU A 19 -18.14 -13.80 7.55
CA GLU A 19 -17.64 -13.19 8.80
C GLU A 19 -18.39 -11.91 9.15
N SER A 20 -18.67 -11.07 8.14
CA SER A 20 -19.45 -9.84 8.31
C SER A 20 -20.88 -10.13 8.78
N LEU A 21 -21.46 -11.27 8.36
CA LEU A 21 -22.82 -11.67 8.71
C LEU A 21 -22.97 -12.15 10.16
N ILE A 22 -21.88 -12.54 10.84
CA ILE A 22 -21.93 -12.98 12.25
C ILE A 22 -22.52 -11.89 13.16
N PRO A 23 -21.96 -10.66 13.22
CA PRO A 23 -22.55 -9.59 14.02
C PRO A 23 -23.87 -9.05 13.45
N ILE A 24 -24.03 -9.04 12.12
CA ILE A 24 -25.26 -8.57 11.46
C ILE A 24 -26.46 -9.45 11.81
N GLY A 25 -26.27 -10.77 11.91
CA GLY A 25 -27.33 -11.71 12.29
C GLY A 25 -27.88 -11.50 13.70
N LEU A 26 -27.22 -10.68 14.53
CA LEU A 26 -27.67 -10.35 15.89
C LEU A 26 -28.49 -9.05 15.94
N ILE A 27 -28.77 -8.42 14.80
CA ILE A 27 -29.44 -7.13 14.75
C ILE A 27 -30.95 -7.24 14.92
N SER A 28 -31.54 -6.25 15.60
CA SER A 28 -33.00 -6.12 15.77
C SER A 28 -33.69 -5.92 14.43
N GLU A 29 -34.64 -6.79 14.10
CA GLU A 29 -35.48 -6.67 12.90
C GLU A 29 -36.39 -5.43 12.92
N ALA A 30 -36.76 -4.93 14.10
CA ALA A 30 -37.73 -3.84 14.23
C ALA A 30 -37.12 -2.45 14.04
N ASN A 31 -35.88 -2.26 14.46
CA ASN A 31 -35.22 -0.95 14.52
C ASN A 31 -33.69 -1.03 14.34
N GLY A 32 -33.21 -2.06 13.65
CA GLY A 32 -31.80 -2.30 13.40
C GLY A 32 -31.18 -1.29 12.42
N GLN A 33 -29.98 -0.82 12.74
CA GLN A 33 -29.14 -0.02 11.85
C GLN A 33 -27.75 -0.63 11.70
N ILE A 34 -27.29 -0.75 10.45
CA ILE A 34 -25.97 -1.29 10.11
C ILE A 34 -25.14 -0.18 9.48
N VAL A 35 -23.93 0.02 9.98
CA VAL A 35 -22.92 0.88 9.36
C VAL A 35 -21.72 0.02 9.01
N LEU A 36 -21.40 -0.07 7.73
CA LEU A 36 -20.19 -0.71 7.25
C LEU A 36 -19.15 0.38 6.98
N VAL A 37 -18.03 0.34 7.69
CA VAL A 37 -16.90 1.24 7.51
C VAL A 37 -15.75 0.45 6.90
N GLY A 38 -15.13 1.00 5.86
CA GLY A 38 -14.01 0.36 5.19
C GLY A 38 -13.77 0.95 3.81
N ASP A 39 -12.76 0.42 3.13
CA ASP A 39 -12.35 0.89 1.82
C ASP A 39 -12.24 -0.29 0.84
N PRO A 40 -13.14 -0.42 -0.16
CA PRO A 40 -13.10 -1.50 -1.14
C PRO A 40 -11.89 -1.41 -2.10
N LYS A 41 -11.13 -0.29 -2.08
CA LYS A 41 -9.89 -0.12 -2.83
C LYS A 41 -8.63 -0.52 -2.02
N GLN A 42 -8.78 -0.87 -0.74
CA GLN A 42 -7.73 -1.46 0.09
C GLN A 42 -7.91 -2.99 0.19
N LEU A 43 -7.08 -3.64 1.00
CA LEU A 43 -7.01 -5.10 1.11
C LEU A 43 -8.37 -5.73 1.40
N GLY A 44 -8.66 -6.81 0.67
CA GLY A 44 -9.83 -7.67 0.87
C GLY A 44 -9.55 -8.86 1.79
N PRO A 45 -10.51 -9.79 1.91
CA PRO A 45 -10.40 -11.00 2.73
C PRO A 45 -9.23 -11.90 2.32
N VAL A 46 -8.52 -12.44 3.31
CA VAL A 46 -7.39 -13.36 3.09
C VAL A 46 -7.90 -14.79 2.98
N ILE A 47 -8.14 -15.24 1.75
CA ILE A 47 -8.63 -16.58 1.47
C ILE A 47 -7.49 -17.50 1.02
N LYS A 48 -7.21 -18.56 1.80
CA LYS A 48 -6.15 -19.54 1.49
C LYS A 48 -6.56 -20.57 0.43
N SER A 49 -7.84 -20.94 0.41
CA SER A 49 -8.35 -21.95 -0.52
C SER A 49 -8.51 -21.35 -1.92
N LYS A 50 -7.74 -21.85 -2.89
CA LYS A 50 -7.89 -21.47 -4.31
C LYS A 50 -9.28 -21.78 -4.85
N ILE A 51 -9.91 -22.86 -4.37
CA ILE A 51 -11.28 -23.21 -4.74
C ILE A 51 -12.22 -22.12 -4.25
N ALA A 52 -12.14 -21.74 -2.96
CA ALA A 52 -13.01 -20.70 -2.41
C ALA A 52 -12.80 -19.32 -3.07
N LEU A 53 -11.56 -18.98 -3.43
CA LEU A 53 -11.25 -17.80 -4.25
C LEU A 53 -11.98 -17.84 -5.59
N ASN A 54 -11.92 -18.96 -6.31
CA ASN A 54 -12.57 -19.11 -7.60
C ASN A 54 -14.11 -19.03 -7.51
N PHE A 55 -14.68 -19.36 -6.35
CA PHE A 55 -16.11 -19.22 -6.07
C PHE A 55 -16.48 -17.91 -5.34
N GLY A 56 -15.57 -16.94 -5.26
CA GLY A 56 -15.88 -15.55 -4.88
C GLY A 56 -15.83 -15.24 -3.37
N LEU A 57 -15.29 -16.12 -2.52
CA LEU A 57 -15.21 -15.86 -1.07
C LEU A 57 -14.29 -14.67 -0.71
N ASN A 58 -13.47 -14.19 -1.65
CA ASN A 58 -12.67 -12.97 -1.51
C ASN A 58 -13.42 -11.66 -1.76
N MET A 59 -14.73 -11.72 -2.06
CA MET A 59 -15.56 -10.53 -2.11
C MET A 59 -16.11 -10.27 -0.72
N SER A 60 -15.81 -9.09 -0.15
CA SER A 60 -16.41 -8.69 1.12
C SER A 60 -17.86 -8.25 0.93
N LEU A 61 -18.63 -8.21 2.02
CA LEU A 61 -19.99 -7.69 1.99
C LEU A 61 -20.03 -6.23 1.51
N LEU A 62 -19.07 -5.42 1.99
CA LEU A 62 -18.92 -4.02 1.58
C LEU A 62 -18.71 -3.92 0.07
N GLU A 63 -17.77 -4.69 -0.48
CA GLU A 63 -17.49 -4.72 -1.92
C GLU A 63 -18.74 -5.12 -2.72
N ARG A 64 -19.42 -6.19 -2.32
CA ARG A 64 -20.65 -6.68 -2.98
C ARG A 64 -21.78 -5.66 -2.95
N LEU A 65 -21.92 -4.89 -1.87
CA LEU A 65 -22.94 -3.85 -1.77
C LEU A 65 -22.59 -2.66 -2.66
N THR A 66 -21.33 -2.21 -2.65
CA THR A 66 -20.87 -1.11 -3.50
C THR A 66 -20.95 -1.39 -5.00
N SER A 67 -21.12 -2.65 -5.41
CA SER A 67 -21.34 -3.02 -6.82
C SER A 67 -22.83 -3.09 -7.22
N ARG A 68 -23.77 -2.80 -6.31
CA ARG A 68 -25.21 -2.77 -6.63
C ARG A 68 -25.59 -1.37 -7.10
N GLU A 69 -26.56 -1.31 -8.02
CA GLU A 69 -26.98 -0.09 -8.72
C GLU A 69 -27.20 1.12 -7.80
N ILE A 70 -27.92 0.94 -6.69
CA ILE A 70 -28.22 2.04 -5.75
C ILE A 70 -26.97 2.61 -5.04
N TYR A 71 -25.87 1.85 -5.00
CA TYR A 71 -24.59 2.25 -4.39
C TYR A 71 -23.54 2.66 -5.44
N LEU A 72 -23.86 2.56 -6.73
CA LEU A 72 -22.93 2.94 -7.78
C LEU A 72 -22.68 4.45 -7.75
N ARG A 73 -21.52 4.82 -8.29
CA ARG A 73 -21.13 6.20 -8.46
C ARG A 73 -21.91 6.82 -9.62
N ASP A 74 -22.45 8.01 -9.41
CA ASP A 74 -23.23 8.78 -10.39
C ASP A 74 -22.86 10.27 -10.25
N GLU A 75 -22.08 10.78 -11.21
CA GLU A 75 -21.67 12.20 -11.21
C GLU A 75 -22.82 13.14 -11.57
N ASP A 76 -23.72 12.69 -12.44
CA ASP A 76 -24.81 13.50 -12.95
C ASP A 76 -25.84 13.73 -11.85
N ALA A 77 -26.15 12.68 -11.07
CA ALA A 77 -27.12 12.76 -9.97
C ALA A 77 -26.52 13.34 -8.68
N PHE A 78 -25.28 12.99 -8.34
CA PHE A 78 -24.71 13.28 -7.02
C PHE A 78 -23.37 14.03 -7.04
N GLY A 79 -22.99 14.68 -8.15
CA GLY A 79 -21.72 15.39 -8.28
C GLY A 79 -21.44 16.39 -7.14
N ALA A 80 -22.47 17.09 -6.64
CA ALA A 80 -22.35 18.02 -5.50
C ALA A 80 -22.03 17.34 -4.15
N CYS A 81 -22.23 16.03 -4.05
CA CYS A 81 -22.09 15.23 -2.82
C CYS A 81 -21.00 14.15 -2.95
N GLY A 82 -20.03 14.32 -3.86
CA GLY A 82 -18.96 13.35 -4.07
C GLY A 82 -19.36 12.15 -4.94
N ALA A 83 -20.36 12.34 -5.80
CA ALA A 83 -20.84 11.39 -6.82
C ALA A 83 -21.42 10.07 -6.28
N TYR A 84 -21.82 10.03 -5.02
CA TYR A 84 -22.59 8.93 -4.44
C TYR A 84 -23.84 9.46 -3.76
N ASN A 85 -24.88 8.62 -3.67
CA ASN A 85 -26.07 8.96 -2.91
C ASN A 85 -25.69 9.16 -1.42
N PRO A 86 -25.81 10.39 -0.87
CA PRO A 86 -25.36 10.69 0.49
C PRO A 86 -26.17 9.99 1.58
N LEU A 87 -27.35 9.45 1.24
CA LEU A 87 -28.16 8.64 2.15
C LEU A 87 -27.64 7.20 2.29
N LEU A 88 -26.76 6.76 1.39
CA LEU A 88 -26.27 5.38 1.33
C LEU A 88 -24.76 5.28 1.55
N ILE A 89 -24.00 6.21 0.96
CA ILE A 89 -22.53 6.24 1.06
C ILE A 89 -22.09 7.62 1.48
N THR A 90 -21.30 7.67 2.55
CA THR A 90 -20.54 8.86 2.93
C THR A 90 -19.07 8.61 2.63
N LYS A 91 -18.52 9.31 1.63
CA LYS A 91 -17.10 9.24 1.29
C LYS A 91 -16.31 10.25 2.10
N LEU A 92 -15.34 9.78 2.89
CA LEU A 92 -14.41 10.64 3.62
C LEU A 92 -13.22 10.99 2.72
N VAL A 93 -13.12 12.26 2.31
CA VAL A 93 -12.10 12.73 1.34
C VAL A 93 -10.89 13.40 1.99
N LYS A 94 -11.03 13.91 3.22
CA LYS A 94 -9.95 14.61 3.93
C LYS A 94 -8.94 13.63 4.51
N ASN A 95 -7.72 13.67 4.00
CA ASN A 95 -6.59 12.85 4.44
C ASN A 95 -5.73 13.62 5.43
N TYR A 96 -5.65 13.13 6.67
CA TYR A 96 -4.88 13.74 7.75
C TYR A 96 -3.51 13.07 7.98
N ARG A 97 -3.09 12.17 7.08
CA ARG A 97 -1.89 11.34 7.26
C ARG A 97 -0.67 11.87 6.52
N SER A 98 -0.83 12.07 5.21
CA SER A 98 0.31 12.05 4.29
C SER A 98 0.59 13.41 3.66
N HIS A 99 1.87 13.65 3.36
CA HIS A 99 2.28 14.78 2.51
C HIS A 99 1.56 14.75 1.15
N SER A 100 1.27 15.93 0.59
CA SER A 100 0.52 16.08 -0.67
C SER A 100 1.14 15.29 -1.84
N ALA A 101 2.46 15.33 -1.99
CA ALA A 101 3.20 14.55 -2.99
C ALA A 101 3.03 13.02 -2.85
N LEU A 102 2.81 12.51 -1.64
CA LEU A 102 2.56 11.08 -1.40
C LEU A 102 1.10 10.71 -1.66
N LEU A 103 0.17 11.64 -1.39
CA LEU A 103 -1.26 11.43 -1.59
C LEU A 103 -1.69 11.51 -3.07
N ALA A 104 -0.99 12.32 -3.87
CA ALA A 104 -1.39 12.66 -5.24
C ALA A 104 -1.60 11.43 -6.15
N LEU A 105 -0.65 10.50 -6.15
CA LEU A 105 -0.73 9.31 -7.00
C LEU A 105 -1.83 8.33 -6.54
N PRO A 106 -1.91 7.89 -5.27
CA PRO A 106 -3.02 7.06 -4.80
C PRO A 106 -4.39 7.71 -5.07
N SER A 107 -4.52 9.02 -4.82
CA SER A 107 -5.76 9.77 -5.08
C SER A 107 -6.17 9.68 -6.54
N LYS A 108 -5.22 9.86 -7.47
CA LYS A 108 -5.45 9.70 -8.92
C LYS A 108 -5.83 8.28 -9.31
N LEU A 109 -5.12 7.27 -8.82
CA LEU A 109 -5.28 5.88 -9.25
C LEU A 109 -6.53 5.21 -8.68
N PHE A 110 -6.90 5.51 -7.44
CA PHE A 110 -7.92 4.75 -6.71
C PHE A 110 -9.15 5.57 -6.32
N TYR A 111 -9.05 6.90 -6.29
CA TYR A 111 -10.06 7.76 -5.67
C TYR A 111 -10.47 8.97 -6.52
N HIS A 112 -10.30 8.90 -7.85
CA HIS A 112 -10.73 9.93 -8.81
C HIS A 112 -10.16 11.34 -8.55
N LYS A 113 -8.98 11.44 -7.91
CA LYS A 113 -8.35 12.69 -7.50
C LYS A 113 -9.15 13.50 -6.46
N GLU A 114 -10.05 12.86 -5.74
CA GLU A 114 -10.94 13.54 -4.78
C GLU A 114 -10.32 13.68 -3.38
N LEU A 115 -9.21 12.99 -3.06
CA LEU A 115 -8.60 13.10 -1.72
C LEU A 115 -7.95 14.46 -1.48
N GLU A 116 -8.29 15.09 -0.36
CA GLU A 116 -7.83 16.40 0.10
C GLU A 116 -6.75 16.26 1.16
N VAL A 117 -5.71 17.09 1.10
CA VAL A 117 -4.64 17.08 2.10
C VAL A 117 -5.05 17.94 3.29
N CYS A 118 -5.16 17.34 4.48
CA CYS A 118 -5.46 18.00 5.74
C CYS A 118 -4.49 17.61 6.86
N ALA A 119 -3.38 16.92 6.53
CA ALA A 119 -2.38 16.48 7.47
C ALA A 119 -1.64 17.67 8.13
N ASP A 120 -1.18 17.47 9.37
CA ASP A 120 -0.33 18.45 10.05
C ASP A 120 0.94 18.69 9.25
N THR A 121 1.14 19.94 8.83
CA THR A 121 2.26 20.37 7.99
C THR A 121 3.60 20.09 8.67
N SER A 122 3.70 20.26 10.00
CA SER A 122 4.95 20.04 10.72
C SER A 122 5.40 18.57 10.67
N ALA A 123 4.46 17.65 10.81
CA ALA A 123 4.71 16.21 10.75
C ALA A 123 5.12 15.77 9.33
N VAL A 124 4.33 16.16 8.31
CA VAL A 124 4.52 15.66 6.94
C VAL A 124 5.67 16.33 6.19
N THR A 125 6.16 17.48 6.66
CA THR A 125 7.29 18.20 6.03
C THR A 125 8.65 17.96 6.72
N SER A 126 8.66 17.21 7.83
CA SER A 126 9.84 16.95 8.67
C SER A 126 11.06 16.40 7.92
N LEU A 127 10.86 15.73 6.78
CA LEU A 127 11.92 15.09 5.99
C LEU A 127 12.19 15.73 4.63
N LEU A 128 11.56 16.86 4.28
CA LEU A 128 11.71 17.50 2.96
C LEU A 128 13.13 17.96 2.64
N HIS A 129 13.96 18.19 3.66
CA HIS A 129 15.36 18.58 3.52
C HIS A 129 16.36 17.44 3.79
N TRP A 130 15.87 16.22 4.05
CA TRP A 130 16.72 15.08 4.36
C TRP A 130 17.80 14.88 3.29
N ARG A 131 19.07 14.78 3.70
CA ARG A 131 20.25 14.87 2.81
C ARG A 131 20.19 13.88 1.65
N LYS A 132 19.64 12.69 1.88
CA LYS A 132 19.53 11.59 0.91
C LYS A 132 18.37 11.72 -0.10
N LEU A 133 17.47 12.70 0.06
CA LEU A 133 16.46 12.97 -0.99
C LEU A 133 17.14 13.43 -2.29
N PRO A 134 16.81 12.80 -3.44
CA PRO A 134 17.31 13.23 -4.75
C PRO A 134 16.89 14.66 -5.10
N ARG A 135 15.65 15.03 -4.74
CA ARG A 135 15.10 16.37 -4.90
C ARG A 135 14.55 16.86 -3.56
N LYS A 136 15.07 17.99 -3.07
CA LYS A 136 14.55 18.64 -1.86
C LYS A 136 13.11 19.10 -2.07
N GLY A 137 12.30 19.02 -1.02
CA GLY A 137 10.88 19.36 -1.09
C GLY A 137 9.98 18.26 -1.65
N PHE A 138 10.53 17.09 -2.05
CA PHE A 138 9.74 15.98 -2.57
C PHE A 138 10.01 14.69 -1.78
N PRO A 139 9.10 14.25 -0.91
CA PRO A 139 9.32 13.16 0.05
C PRO A 139 9.13 11.75 -0.54
N LEU A 140 9.64 11.52 -1.75
CA LEU A 140 9.61 10.21 -2.40
C LEU A 140 11.02 9.88 -2.88
N ILE A 141 11.40 8.61 -2.79
CA ILE A 141 12.56 8.06 -3.49
C ILE A 141 12.12 6.76 -4.14
N PHE A 142 12.37 6.62 -5.44
CA PHE A 142 12.37 5.31 -6.09
C PHE A 142 13.82 4.90 -6.36
N HIS A 143 14.29 3.85 -5.70
CA HIS A 143 15.63 3.29 -5.87
C HIS A 143 15.55 2.02 -6.73
N GLY A 144 15.91 2.17 -8.00
CA GLY A 144 16.02 1.07 -8.96
C GLY A 144 17.18 0.14 -8.66
N ILE A 145 16.90 -1.16 -8.47
CA ILE A 145 17.92 -2.19 -8.24
C ILE A 145 17.66 -3.39 -9.15
N ARG A 146 18.64 -3.74 -9.99
CA ARG A 146 18.69 -5.01 -10.71
C ARG A 146 19.40 -6.06 -9.86
N GLY A 147 18.66 -6.63 -8.92
CA GLY A 147 19.13 -7.72 -8.05
C GLY A 147 18.85 -9.10 -8.63
N ASN A 148 19.20 -10.13 -7.88
CA ASN A 148 18.79 -11.51 -8.17
C ASN A 148 17.89 -12.00 -7.04
N GLU A 149 16.64 -12.34 -7.35
CA GLU A 149 15.80 -13.01 -6.36
C GLU A 149 16.22 -14.47 -6.17
N THR A 150 16.11 -14.96 -4.95
CA THR A 150 16.50 -16.32 -4.58
C THR A 150 15.47 -16.96 -3.67
N ARG A 151 15.53 -18.29 -3.54
CA ARG A 151 14.72 -19.09 -2.60
C ARG A 151 15.65 -19.97 -1.77
N GLU A 152 15.32 -20.13 -0.49
CA GLU A 152 16.04 -21.05 0.39
C GLU A 152 15.39 -22.43 0.37
N GLY A 153 16.12 -23.43 -0.14
CA GLY A 153 15.69 -24.83 -0.17
C GLY A 153 14.30 -24.99 -0.79
N HIS A 154 13.39 -25.61 -0.04
CA HIS A 154 12.00 -25.83 -0.47
C HIS A 154 11.03 -24.69 -0.11
N SER A 155 11.51 -23.58 0.47
CA SER A 155 10.63 -22.47 0.86
C SER A 155 9.91 -21.88 -0.37
N PRO A 156 8.58 -21.67 -0.34
CA PRO A 156 7.84 -21.07 -1.46
C PRO A 156 8.01 -19.55 -1.56
N SER A 157 8.67 -18.91 -0.60
CA SER A 157 8.82 -17.46 -0.54
C SER A 157 10.17 -17.01 -1.11
N TRP A 158 10.14 -15.91 -1.86
CA TRP A 158 11.32 -15.27 -2.45
C TRP A 158 11.96 -14.25 -1.50
N PHE A 159 13.23 -13.96 -1.71
CA PHE A 159 13.93 -12.84 -1.11
C PHE A 159 15.00 -12.32 -2.08
N ASN A 160 15.40 -11.06 -1.91
CA ASN A 160 16.40 -10.40 -2.73
C ASN A 160 17.46 -9.79 -1.81
N PRO A 161 18.65 -10.40 -1.72
CA PRO A 161 19.73 -9.92 -0.84
C PRO A 161 20.14 -8.48 -1.13
N THR A 162 20.23 -8.10 -2.40
CA THR A 162 20.65 -6.75 -2.81
C THR A 162 19.65 -5.70 -2.35
N GLU A 163 18.36 -5.94 -2.54
CA GLU A 163 17.32 -5.07 -2.00
C GLU A 163 17.34 -5.02 -0.47
N ALA A 164 17.52 -6.17 0.19
CA ALA A 164 17.52 -6.23 1.66
C ALA A 164 18.66 -5.39 2.28
N VAL A 165 19.85 -5.43 1.66
CA VAL A 165 20.98 -4.58 2.05
C VAL A 165 20.69 -3.11 1.79
N GLN A 166 20.08 -2.76 0.66
CA GLN A 166 19.72 -1.37 0.37
C GLN A 166 18.69 -0.83 1.37
N VAL A 167 17.68 -1.62 1.74
CA VAL A 167 16.71 -1.26 2.78
C VAL A 167 17.42 -1.02 4.11
N MET A 168 18.32 -1.92 4.51
CA MET A 168 19.12 -1.76 5.73
C MET A 168 19.94 -0.46 5.72
N GLN A 169 20.53 -0.10 4.58
CA GLN A 169 21.27 1.17 4.43
C GLN A 169 20.38 2.40 4.59
N TYR A 170 19.16 2.38 4.02
CA TYR A 170 18.21 3.47 4.24
C TYR A 170 17.76 3.56 5.70
N CYS A 171 17.46 2.44 6.34
CA CYS A 171 17.19 2.39 7.77
C CYS A 171 18.35 2.98 8.59
N CYS A 172 19.60 2.64 8.26
CA CYS A 172 20.79 3.25 8.86
C CYS A 172 20.83 4.76 8.68
N HIS A 173 20.60 5.27 7.47
CA HIS A 173 20.67 6.71 7.21
C HIS A 173 19.56 7.50 7.90
N LEU A 174 18.39 6.89 8.09
CA LEU A 174 17.28 7.48 8.83
C LEU A 174 17.56 7.46 10.35
N ALA A 175 18.07 6.34 10.87
CA ALA A 175 18.35 6.17 12.30
C ALA A 175 19.62 6.92 12.78
N LYS A 176 20.69 6.96 11.97
CA LYS A 176 22.00 7.56 12.33
C LYS A 176 22.08 9.07 12.14
N ASN A 177 21.04 9.68 11.59
CA ASN A 177 20.63 11.03 11.93
C ASN A 177 21.68 12.15 11.75
N GLU A 178 21.79 12.72 10.54
CA GLU A 178 22.62 13.92 10.32
C GLU A 178 21.86 15.25 10.42
N ASN A 179 20.52 15.29 10.50
CA ASN A 179 19.75 16.57 10.51
C ASN A 179 18.26 16.49 10.94
N ALA A 180 17.66 15.32 11.21
CA ALA A 180 16.25 15.19 11.62
C ALA A 180 16.01 13.82 12.28
N ALA A 181 15.74 13.79 13.59
CA ALA A 181 15.55 12.55 14.33
C ALA A 181 14.21 11.91 13.99
N VAL A 182 14.22 10.88 13.15
CA VAL A 182 13.10 9.94 13.04
C VAL A 182 13.34 8.84 14.05
N SER A 183 12.40 8.63 14.98
CA SER A 183 12.49 7.49 15.88
C SER A 183 12.51 6.20 15.09
N VAL A 184 13.28 5.20 15.51
CA VAL A 184 13.28 3.87 14.88
C VAL A 184 11.88 3.24 14.85
N THR A 185 11.03 3.56 15.82
CA THR A 185 9.62 3.12 15.89
C THR A 185 8.73 3.80 14.85
N ASP A 186 9.15 4.94 14.31
CA ASP A 186 8.44 5.69 13.28
C ASP A 186 8.85 5.28 11.85
N ILE A 187 9.70 4.25 11.74
CA ILE A 187 10.13 3.67 10.47
C ILE A 187 9.44 2.31 10.30
N GLY A 188 8.73 2.17 9.19
CA GLY A 188 8.13 0.91 8.75
C GLY A 188 8.78 0.39 7.48
N VAL A 189 9.03 -0.91 7.41
CA VAL A 189 9.49 -1.62 6.21
C VAL A 189 8.42 -2.61 5.78
N ILE A 190 7.92 -2.42 4.57
CA ILE A 190 6.89 -3.27 3.96
C ILE A 190 7.55 -4.11 2.87
N THR A 191 7.25 -5.40 2.85
CA THR A 191 7.64 -6.27 1.73
C THR A 191 6.65 -7.41 1.54
N PRO A 192 6.31 -7.80 0.30
CA PRO A 192 5.28 -8.80 0.04
C PRO A 192 5.67 -10.23 0.43
N TYR A 193 6.96 -10.50 0.68
CA TYR A 193 7.47 -11.85 0.90
C TYR A 193 7.98 -12.06 2.32
N ARG A 194 7.46 -13.11 2.98
CA ARG A 194 7.84 -13.44 4.36
C ARG A 194 9.34 -13.73 4.51
N LYS A 195 9.97 -14.36 3.52
CA LYS A 195 11.42 -14.57 3.54
C LYS A 195 12.22 -13.26 3.46
N GLN A 196 11.75 -12.28 2.69
CA GLN A 196 12.36 -10.94 2.71
C GLN A 196 12.20 -10.26 4.07
N VAL A 197 11.03 -10.40 4.73
CA VAL A 197 10.83 -9.92 6.11
C VAL A 197 11.86 -10.53 7.06
N GLU A 198 12.04 -11.86 7.03
CA GLU A 198 13.01 -12.57 7.87
C GLU A 198 14.45 -12.06 7.64
N LYS A 199 14.84 -11.86 6.37
CA LYS A 199 16.18 -11.39 6.00
C LYS A 199 16.44 -9.95 6.41
N ILE A 200 15.49 -9.04 6.19
CA ILE A 200 15.63 -7.64 6.60
C ILE A 200 15.68 -7.54 8.13
N ARG A 201 14.80 -8.25 8.86
CA ARG A 201 14.85 -8.29 10.33
C ARG A 201 16.18 -8.80 10.85
N PHE A 202 16.75 -9.83 10.22
CA PHE A 202 18.08 -10.35 10.57
C PHE A 202 19.17 -9.27 10.37
N LEU A 203 19.19 -8.61 9.22
CA LEU A 203 20.14 -7.53 8.94
C LEU A 203 20.01 -6.37 9.93
N LEU A 204 18.79 -5.90 10.20
CA LEU A 204 18.55 -4.79 11.13
C LEU A 204 18.94 -5.13 12.59
N ARG A 205 18.73 -6.37 13.02
CA ARG A 205 19.21 -6.84 14.34
C ARG A 205 20.73 -6.80 14.46
N SER A 206 21.46 -7.08 13.38
CA SER A 206 22.93 -7.07 13.40
C SER A 206 23.56 -5.68 13.54
N ILE A 207 22.74 -4.62 13.46
CA ILE A 207 23.16 -3.21 13.54
C ILE A 207 22.36 -2.41 14.57
N ASP A 208 21.76 -3.10 15.55
CA ASP A 208 20.96 -2.50 16.65
C ASP A 208 19.76 -1.66 16.20
N LEU A 209 19.14 -2.00 15.07
CA LEU A 209 17.90 -1.39 14.56
C LEU A 209 16.70 -2.35 14.58
N ALA A 210 16.68 -3.26 15.54
CA ALA A 210 15.66 -4.31 15.65
C ALA A 210 14.23 -3.77 15.91
N ASP A 211 14.11 -2.56 16.44
CA ASP A 211 12.84 -1.90 16.78
C ASP A 211 12.09 -1.34 15.55
N ILE A 212 12.76 -1.25 14.40
CA ILE A 212 12.10 -0.89 13.14
C ILE A 212 11.10 -1.97 12.78
N ARG A 213 9.84 -1.58 12.56
CA ARG A 213 8.79 -2.53 12.15
C ARG A 213 9.10 -3.02 10.73
N VAL A 214 9.20 -4.34 10.56
CA VAL A 214 9.30 -4.99 9.23
C VAL A 214 8.17 -6.00 9.10
N GLY A 215 7.43 -6.03 8.00
CA GLY A 215 6.29 -6.95 7.84
C GLY A 215 5.70 -6.97 6.44
N THR A 216 4.68 -7.79 6.22
CA THR A 216 3.95 -7.82 4.96
C THR A 216 2.95 -6.67 4.85
N VAL A 217 2.39 -6.46 3.66
CA VAL A 217 1.37 -5.42 3.44
C VAL A 217 0.16 -5.62 4.36
N GLU A 218 -0.25 -6.87 4.57
CA GLU A 218 -1.35 -7.24 5.47
C GLU A 218 -1.04 -6.86 6.92
N GLU A 219 0.20 -7.05 7.40
CA GLU A 219 0.59 -6.68 8.76
C GLU A 219 0.64 -5.16 9.02
N PHE A 220 0.58 -4.35 7.96
CA PHE A 220 0.63 -2.88 8.00
C PHE A 220 -0.73 -2.22 7.76
N GLN A 221 -1.79 -3.00 7.50
CA GLN A 221 -3.11 -2.43 7.34
C GLN A 221 -3.58 -1.76 8.63
N GLY A 222 -4.22 -0.60 8.51
CA GLY A 222 -4.62 0.24 9.66
C GLY A 222 -3.48 0.95 10.40
N GLN A 223 -2.21 0.63 10.10
CA GLN A 223 -1.05 1.29 10.71
C GLN A 223 -0.52 2.43 9.84
N GLU A 224 0.29 3.30 10.43
CA GLU A 224 0.93 4.43 9.74
C GLU A 224 2.27 4.75 10.39
N TYR A 225 3.23 5.20 9.57
CA TYR A 225 4.60 5.48 10.01
C TYR A 225 5.08 6.79 9.38
N THR A 226 5.97 7.50 10.09
CA THR A 226 6.60 8.72 9.53
C THR A 226 7.32 8.39 8.23
N VAL A 227 8.04 7.27 8.21
CA VAL A 227 8.75 6.77 7.02
C VAL A 227 8.31 5.36 6.68
N ILE A 228 8.04 5.10 5.40
CA ILE A 228 7.85 3.75 4.87
C ILE A 228 8.92 3.44 3.84
N ILE A 229 9.52 2.26 3.97
CA ILE A 229 10.39 1.67 2.97
C ILE A 229 9.69 0.43 2.39
N LEU A 230 9.41 0.43 1.09
CA LEU A 230 8.82 -0.69 0.37
C LEU A 230 9.89 -1.46 -0.40
N SER A 231 10.15 -2.73 -0.08
CA SER A 231 10.98 -3.64 -0.89
C SER A 231 10.11 -4.57 -1.71
N THR A 232 10.29 -4.56 -3.02
CA THR A 232 9.43 -5.29 -3.97
C THR A 232 9.93 -6.70 -4.28
N VAL A 233 11.22 -6.99 -4.08
CA VAL A 233 11.91 -8.28 -4.19
C VAL A 233 12.10 -8.80 -5.60
N ARG A 234 11.07 -8.77 -6.44
CA ARG A 234 11.10 -9.40 -7.77
C ARG A 234 12.02 -8.63 -8.71
N SER A 235 12.96 -9.36 -9.32
CA SER A 235 13.98 -8.89 -10.23
C SER A 235 14.17 -9.79 -11.47
N HIS A 236 13.36 -10.85 -11.64
CA HIS A 236 13.36 -11.68 -12.84
C HIS A 236 12.81 -10.93 -14.06
N GLU A 237 13.69 -10.55 -14.99
CA GLU A 237 13.32 -9.80 -16.19
C GLU A 237 12.82 -10.67 -17.35
N GLY A 238 13.11 -11.98 -17.32
CA GLY A 238 12.83 -12.92 -18.41
C GLY A 238 11.34 -13.11 -18.73
N LEU A 239 11.06 -13.32 -20.02
CA LEU A 239 9.76 -13.65 -20.59
C LEU A 239 9.53 -15.17 -20.49
N PHE A 240 8.83 -15.64 -19.47
CA PHE A 240 8.16 -16.94 -19.56
C PHE A 240 6.67 -16.69 -19.74
N GLY A 241 6.04 -17.48 -20.63
CA GLY A 241 4.72 -17.28 -21.25
C GLY A 241 3.48 -17.24 -20.35
N ASP A 242 3.62 -16.83 -19.09
CA ASP A 242 2.54 -16.42 -18.20
C ASP A 242 2.81 -14.98 -17.73
N GLU A 243 2.40 -14.01 -18.56
CA GLU A 243 2.53 -12.56 -18.32
C GLU A 243 1.89 -12.12 -16.98
N LYS A 244 1.00 -12.94 -16.40
CA LYS A 244 0.34 -12.72 -15.10
C LYS A 244 1.07 -13.35 -13.91
N GLY A 245 2.05 -14.22 -14.13
CA GLY A 245 2.74 -14.99 -13.08
C GLY A 245 4.03 -14.36 -12.56
N CYS A 246 4.65 -13.44 -13.30
CA CYS A 246 6.01 -12.97 -12.99
C CYS A 246 6.07 -12.06 -11.75
N LEU A 247 5.10 -11.15 -11.58
CA LEU A 247 5.03 -10.27 -10.40
C LEU A 247 4.25 -10.90 -9.22
N GLY A 248 3.35 -11.83 -9.52
CA GLY A 248 2.56 -12.57 -8.53
C GLY A 248 1.81 -11.63 -7.57
N PHE A 249 2.21 -11.64 -6.30
CA PHE A 249 1.58 -10.86 -5.24
C PHE A 249 1.65 -9.33 -5.44
N LEU A 250 2.65 -8.85 -6.20
CA LEU A 250 2.83 -7.42 -6.51
C LEU A 250 1.76 -6.87 -7.46
N SER A 251 1.14 -7.70 -8.30
CA SER A 251 0.13 -7.27 -9.28
C SER A 251 -1.25 -6.97 -8.68
N ASN A 252 -1.39 -7.00 -7.35
CA ASN A 252 -2.65 -6.69 -6.69
C ASN A 252 -2.76 -5.17 -6.42
N PRO A 253 -3.67 -4.44 -7.10
CA PRO A 253 -3.79 -3.00 -6.96
C PRO A 253 -4.15 -2.55 -5.53
N ARG A 254 -4.92 -3.36 -4.78
CA ARG A 254 -5.28 -3.07 -3.39
C ARG A 254 -4.05 -3.11 -2.48
N ARG A 255 -3.16 -4.07 -2.69
CA ARG A 255 -1.90 -4.18 -1.94
C ARG A 255 -0.96 -3.04 -2.25
N PHE A 256 -0.84 -2.67 -3.52
CA PHE A 256 -0.09 -1.49 -3.93
C PHE A 256 -0.62 -0.25 -3.20
N ASN A 257 -1.94 -0.02 -3.25
CA ASN A 257 -2.58 1.13 -2.61
C ASN A 257 -2.29 1.17 -1.10
N VAL A 258 -2.46 0.05 -0.38
CA VAL A 258 -2.11 -0.02 1.05
C VAL A 258 -0.64 0.32 1.26
N ALA A 259 0.28 -0.32 0.53
CA ALA A 259 1.72 -0.17 0.73
C ALA A 259 2.21 1.27 0.56
N ILE A 260 1.72 2.01 -0.43
CA ILE A 260 2.17 3.38 -0.69
C ILE A 260 1.45 4.44 0.15
N THR A 261 0.36 4.09 0.84
CA THR A 261 -0.46 5.02 1.66
C THR A 261 -0.20 4.92 3.17
N ARG A 262 0.83 4.17 3.60
CA ARG A 262 1.21 4.05 5.02
C ARG A 262 2.14 5.18 5.50
N ALA A 263 2.79 5.91 4.58
CA ALA A 263 3.78 6.93 4.90
C ALA A 263 3.15 8.28 5.22
N LYS A 264 3.64 8.95 6.29
CA LYS A 264 3.28 10.34 6.60
C LYS A 264 4.19 11.33 5.87
N ALA A 265 5.50 11.19 6.04
CA ALA A 265 6.49 12.22 5.68
C ALA A 265 7.52 11.76 4.65
N LEU A 266 7.71 10.46 4.43
CA LEU A 266 8.64 9.94 3.42
C LEU A 266 8.26 8.52 2.97
N LEU A 267 8.22 8.31 1.67
CA LEU A 267 8.14 6.98 1.05
C LEU A 267 9.43 6.68 0.28
N ILE A 268 10.04 5.53 0.55
CA ILE A 268 11.17 5.00 -0.21
C ILE A 268 10.74 3.67 -0.81
N VAL A 269 10.89 3.53 -2.12
CA VAL A 269 10.60 2.28 -2.83
C VAL A 269 11.91 1.71 -3.35
N VAL A 270 12.15 0.42 -3.11
CA VAL A 270 13.34 -0.31 -3.54
C VAL A 270 12.87 -1.49 -4.40
N GLY A 271 13.29 -1.53 -5.66
CA GLY A 271 12.82 -2.56 -6.58
C GLY A 271 13.42 -2.48 -7.98
N ASN A 272 13.22 -3.54 -8.77
CA ASN A 272 13.71 -3.58 -10.14
C ASN A 272 12.73 -2.88 -11.11
N PRO A 273 13.09 -1.72 -11.71
CA PRO A 273 12.19 -1.00 -12.62
C PRO A 273 11.83 -1.81 -13.87
N HIS A 274 12.73 -2.66 -14.39
CA HIS A 274 12.50 -3.50 -15.58
C HIS A 274 11.45 -4.60 -15.36
N VAL A 275 11.21 -4.96 -14.09
CA VAL A 275 10.15 -5.91 -13.72
C VAL A 275 8.88 -5.18 -13.34
N LEU A 276 9.00 -4.08 -12.60
CA LEU A 276 7.88 -3.32 -12.06
C LEU A 276 7.12 -2.51 -13.12
N VAL A 277 7.77 -2.09 -14.21
CA VAL A 277 7.11 -1.39 -15.33
C VAL A 277 5.98 -2.21 -15.97
N LYS A 278 6.01 -3.54 -15.82
CA LYS A 278 4.99 -4.46 -16.36
C LYS A 278 3.66 -4.40 -15.59
N ASP A 279 3.63 -3.86 -14.37
CA ASP A 279 2.40 -3.64 -13.61
C ASP A 279 1.90 -2.20 -13.77
N PRO A 280 0.62 -1.96 -14.08
CA PRO A 280 0.10 -0.61 -14.31
C PRO A 280 0.27 0.36 -13.13
N CYS A 281 0.14 -0.12 -11.88
CA CYS A 281 0.25 0.75 -10.71
C CYS A 281 1.70 1.12 -10.43
N PHE A 282 2.61 0.15 -10.52
CA PHE A 282 4.04 0.41 -10.37
C PHE A 282 4.61 1.20 -11.55
N CYS A 283 4.14 0.98 -12.78
CA CYS A 283 4.47 1.81 -13.94
C CYS A 283 4.09 3.28 -13.69
N ALA A 284 2.86 3.54 -13.25
CA ALA A 284 2.44 4.90 -12.91
C ALA A 284 3.29 5.52 -11.77
N LEU A 285 3.77 4.72 -10.82
CA LEU A 285 4.68 5.18 -9.76
C LEU A 285 6.09 5.48 -10.30
N LEU A 286 6.60 4.68 -11.22
CA LEU A 286 7.88 4.91 -11.91
C LEU A 286 7.82 6.20 -12.72
N GLU A 287 6.80 6.37 -13.56
CA GLU A 287 6.56 7.59 -14.32
C GLU A 287 6.46 8.81 -13.40
N TYR A 288 5.68 8.70 -12.31
CA TYR A 288 5.55 9.76 -11.31
C TYR A 288 6.90 10.11 -10.66
N SER A 289 7.74 9.10 -10.40
CA SER A 289 9.05 9.29 -9.80
C SER A 289 10.05 9.96 -10.77
N LEU A 290 9.99 9.61 -12.06
CA LEU A 290 10.82 10.20 -13.12
C LEU A 290 10.45 11.66 -13.38
N MET A 291 9.17 11.94 -13.62
CA MET A 291 8.66 13.31 -13.85
C MET A 291 9.01 14.27 -12.71
N ASN A 292 9.11 13.76 -11.48
CA ASN A 292 9.45 14.55 -10.30
C ASN A 292 10.94 14.54 -9.95
N ARG A 293 11.79 13.85 -10.71
CA ARG A 293 13.24 13.72 -10.49
C ARG A 293 13.60 13.13 -9.13
N VAL A 294 12.88 12.07 -8.75
CA VAL A 294 13.09 11.33 -7.49
C VAL A 294 13.43 9.85 -7.69
N TYR A 295 13.70 9.45 -8.93
CA TYR A 295 14.29 8.17 -9.26
C TYR A 295 15.81 8.20 -9.11
N VAL A 296 16.39 7.14 -8.55
CA VAL A 296 17.84 6.88 -8.45
C VAL A 296 18.11 5.39 -8.65
N GLY A 297 19.36 5.00 -8.84
CA GLY A 297 19.77 3.59 -8.91
C GLY A 297 20.18 3.16 -10.31
N CYS A 298 19.77 1.97 -10.74
CA CYS A 298 20.12 1.39 -12.04
C CYS A 298 19.52 2.15 -13.24
N ASP A 299 19.92 1.74 -14.43
CA ASP A 299 19.33 2.15 -15.70
C ASP A 299 17.82 1.90 -15.74
N LEU A 300 17.15 2.63 -16.64
CA LEU A 300 15.71 2.53 -16.86
C LEU A 300 15.40 1.48 -17.92
N PRO A 301 14.21 0.84 -17.86
CA PRO A 301 13.71 0.06 -18.98
C PRO A 301 13.42 0.96 -20.18
N LEU A 302 13.55 0.40 -21.40
CA LEU A 302 13.38 1.10 -22.68
C LEU A 302 12.05 1.88 -22.75
N GLU A 303 11.00 1.33 -22.15
CA GLU A 303 9.66 1.92 -22.10
C GLU A 303 9.61 3.27 -21.36
N LEU A 304 10.59 3.56 -20.49
CA LEU A 304 10.65 4.75 -19.65
C LEU A 304 11.79 5.71 -20.00
N GLU A 305 12.67 5.35 -20.95
CA GLU A 305 13.82 6.18 -21.33
C GLU A 305 13.42 7.56 -21.87
N CYS A 306 12.24 7.68 -22.48
CA CYS A 306 11.74 8.95 -23.01
C CYS A 306 11.33 9.97 -21.93
N LEU A 307 11.21 9.54 -20.66
CA LEU A 307 10.80 10.37 -19.52
C LEU A 307 11.99 10.87 -18.68
N GLN A 308 13.21 10.58 -19.09
CA GLN A 308 14.45 10.92 -18.37
C GLN A 308 14.86 12.39 -18.55
#